data_AF-A0AAU0NUU1-F1
#
_entry.id   AF-A0AAU0NUU1-F1
#
_cell.length_a   1.000
_cell.length_b   1.000
_cell.length_c   1.000
_cell.angle_alpha   90.00
_cell.angle_beta   90.00
_cell.angle_gamma   90.00
#
_symmetry.space_group_name_H-M   'P 1'
#
loop_
_entity.id
_entity.type
_entity.pdbx_description
1 polymer ?
#
loop_
_entity_poly.entity_id
_entity_poly.type
_entity_poly.pdbx_seq_one_letter_code
_entity_poly.pdbx_strand_id
1 'polypeptide(L)'
;MNNSVDKKYLGVNLKECKFIGKGRQGSVYLLPDKKRIIKIYNKEKGCKGELEILLRVQDNPHFAKVYSYNNRAMIREYIPGMCIKDYIRKNGLSEKLAINLIKLVESFKTAGFKKLDIRLAHIFVQSNEDVRVIDPRKVFERKLNYPLKIMEGLKELSVLSKFMKILKEEYPDLYNQWSRKHK
;
A
#
# COMPACT_ATOMS: atom_id res chain seq x y z
N MET A 1 15.97 3.73 -41.08
CA MET A 1 16.10 4.67 -39.92
C MET A 1 14.94 4.42 -38.98
N ASN A 2 15.18 3.71 -37.86
CA ASN A 2 14.14 3.42 -36.86
C ASN A 2 13.93 4.67 -35.98
N ASN A 3 13.00 5.53 -36.38
CA ASN A 3 12.51 6.63 -35.54
C ASN A 3 11.61 6.08 -34.42
N SER A 4 12.20 5.34 -33.49
CA SER A 4 11.63 5.10 -32.17
C SER A 4 11.80 6.40 -31.38
N VAL A 5 10.85 7.33 -31.48
CA VAL A 5 10.76 8.46 -30.55
C VAL A 5 10.73 7.86 -29.14
N ASP A 6 11.83 8.02 -28.39
CA ASP A 6 11.93 7.51 -27.04
C ASP A 6 10.80 8.14 -26.22
N LYS A 7 9.84 7.30 -25.84
CA LYS A 7 8.65 7.75 -25.16
C LYS A 7 9.02 8.18 -23.74
N LYS A 8 9.29 9.48 -23.58
CA LYS A 8 9.57 10.10 -22.29
C LYS A 8 8.26 10.36 -21.55
N TYR A 9 8.23 9.99 -20.28
CA TYR A 9 7.13 10.31 -19.38
C TYR A 9 7.67 11.18 -18.25
N LEU A 10 7.15 12.39 -18.08
CA LEU A 10 7.64 13.34 -17.07
C LEU A 10 9.17 13.56 -17.19
N GLY A 11 9.68 13.61 -18.42
CA GLY A 11 11.12 13.73 -18.70
C GLY A 11 11.94 12.44 -18.55
N VAL A 12 11.34 11.34 -18.04
CA VAL A 12 12.03 10.07 -17.80
C VAL A 12 11.98 9.16 -19.03
N ASN A 13 13.14 8.65 -19.44
CA ASN A 13 13.26 7.59 -20.45
C ASN A 13 13.10 6.21 -19.79
N LEU A 14 12.06 5.46 -20.16
CA LEU A 14 11.78 4.16 -19.53
C LEU A 14 12.83 3.09 -19.86
N LYS A 15 13.62 3.25 -20.93
CA LYS A 15 14.71 2.32 -21.28
C LYS A 15 15.83 2.30 -20.24
N GLU A 16 16.01 3.40 -19.51
CA GLU A 16 16.99 3.53 -18.43
C GLU A 16 16.46 3.04 -17.08
N CYS A 17 15.16 2.72 -17.00
CA CYS A 17 14.51 2.33 -15.77
C CYS A 17 14.43 0.80 -15.65
N LYS A 18 14.55 0.27 -14.43
CA LYS A 18 14.32 -1.16 -14.16
C LYS A 18 12.82 -1.43 -14.07
N PHE A 19 12.31 -2.33 -14.90
CA PHE A 19 10.92 -2.78 -14.76
C PHE A 19 10.71 -3.52 -13.43
N ILE A 20 9.70 -3.10 -12.65
CA ILE A 20 9.37 -3.68 -11.34
C ILE A 20 8.16 -4.61 -11.44
N GLY A 21 7.17 -4.24 -12.24
CA GLY A 21 5.99 -5.07 -12.44
C GLY A 21 4.87 -4.36 -13.18
N LYS A 22 3.89 -5.14 -13.61
CA LYS A 22 2.68 -4.65 -14.28
C LYS A 22 1.46 -5.21 -13.57
N GLY A 23 0.56 -4.33 -13.20
CA GLY A 23 -0.74 -4.67 -12.61
C GLY A 23 -1.89 -4.19 -13.47
N ARG A 24 -3.12 -4.37 -12.96
CA ARG A 24 -4.35 -3.97 -13.64
C ARG A 24 -4.40 -2.48 -14.02
N GLN A 25 -3.74 -1.62 -13.25
CA GLN A 25 -3.80 -0.16 -13.43
C GLN A 25 -2.64 0.40 -14.24
N GLY A 26 -1.59 -0.37 -14.49
CA GLY A 26 -0.40 0.16 -15.14
C GLY A 26 0.86 -0.64 -14.88
N SER A 27 1.97 -0.11 -15.41
CA SER A 27 3.32 -0.64 -15.26
C SER A 27 4.14 0.25 -14.33
N VAL A 28 5.01 -0.34 -13.53
CA VAL A 28 5.87 0.33 -12.56
C VAL A 28 7.33 0.09 -12.94
N TYR A 29 8.12 1.16 -12.94
CA TYR A 29 9.54 1.14 -13.24
C TYR A 29 10.31 1.88 -12.15
N LEU A 30 11.43 1.32 -11.70
CA LEU A 30 12.36 1.94 -10.76
C LEU A 30 13.32 2.84 -11.54
N LEU A 31 13.45 4.08 -11.09
CA LEU A 31 14.36 5.05 -11.69
C LEU A 31 15.83 4.68 -11.38
N PRO A 32 16.79 5.17 -12.18
CA PRO A 32 18.22 4.92 -11.96
C PRO A 32 18.74 5.28 -10.56
N ASP A 33 18.11 6.25 -9.88
CA ASP A 33 18.47 6.65 -8.52
C ASP A 33 18.12 5.63 -7.43
N LYS A 34 17.36 4.57 -7.77
CA LYS A 34 16.89 3.51 -6.86
C LYS A 34 16.03 4.00 -5.68
N LYS A 35 15.60 5.27 -5.69
CA LYS A 35 14.80 5.90 -4.63
C LYS A 35 13.38 6.21 -5.08
N ARG A 36 13.16 6.34 -6.39
CA ARG A 36 11.87 6.70 -6.98
C ARG A 36 11.40 5.67 -7.98
N ILE A 37 10.09 5.53 -8.11
CA ILE A 37 9.47 4.81 -9.22
C ILE A 37 8.71 5.77 -10.10
N ILE A 38 8.54 5.41 -11.37
CA ILE A 38 7.52 5.95 -12.25
C ILE A 38 6.48 4.87 -12.51
N LYS A 39 5.21 5.19 -12.23
CA LYS A 39 4.07 4.35 -12.58
C LYS A 39 3.37 4.94 -13.79
N ILE A 40 3.24 4.15 -14.85
CA ILE A 40 2.55 4.49 -16.08
C ILE A 40 1.18 3.82 -16.07
N TYR A 41 0.12 4.62 -16.09
CA TYR A 41 -1.25 4.17 -15.91
C TYR A 41 -1.91 3.82 -17.25
N ASN A 42 -2.71 2.75 -17.23
CA ASN A 42 -3.53 2.35 -18.37
C ASN A 42 -4.65 3.37 -18.66
N LYS A 43 -5.17 4.03 -17.62
CA LYS A 43 -6.29 4.99 -17.70
C LYS A 43 -6.05 6.18 -16.77
N GLU A 44 -6.43 7.38 -17.21
CA GLU A 44 -6.28 8.61 -16.43
C GLU A 44 -7.05 8.60 -15.12
N LYS A 45 -8.26 8.03 -15.13
CA LYS A 45 -9.07 7.86 -13.92
C LYS A 45 -8.32 7.08 -12.83
N GLY A 46 -7.50 6.10 -13.21
CA GLY A 46 -6.67 5.34 -12.28
C GLY A 46 -5.55 6.19 -11.67
N CYS A 47 -4.89 7.01 -12.49
CA CYS A 47 -3.85 7.93 -12.05
C CYS A 47 -4.41 8.99 -11.10
N LYS A 48 -5.49 9.67 -11.50
CA LYS A 48 -6.15 10.71 -10.70
C LYS A 48 -6.63 10.18 -9.34
N GLY A 49 -7.22 8.99 -9.32
CA GLY A 49 -7.70 8.39 -8.07
C GLY A 49 -6.60 7.99 -7.08
N GLU A 50 -5.46 7.46 -7.55
CA GLU A 50 -4.32 7.17 -6.65
C GLU A 50 -3.64 8.46 -6.21
N LEU A 51 -3.48 9.43 -7.12
CA LEU A 51 -2.90 10.73 -6.84
C LEU A 51 -3.67 11.48 -5.75
N GLU A 52 -5.00 11.58 -5.87
CA GLU A 52 -5.86 12.24 -4.87
C GLU A 52 -5.64 11.67 -3.47
N ILE A 53 -5.57 10.33 -3.36
CA ILE A 53 -5.32 9.68 -2.08
C ILE A 53 -3.93 10.04 -1.56
N LEU A 54 -2.89 9.90 -2.38
CA LEU A 54 -1.51 10.13 -1.95
C LEU A 54 -1.24 11.58 -1.57
N LEU A 55 -1.81 12.56 -2.28
CA LEU A 55 -1.70 13.98 -1.93
C LEU A 55 -2.35 14.26 -0.57
N ARG A 56 -3.48 13.61 -0.27
CA ARG A 56 -4.17 13.78 1.02
C ARG A 56 -3.43 13.16 2.20
N VAL A 57 -2.58 12.15 1.96
CA VAL A 57 -1.84 11.43 2.99
C VAL A 57 -0.33 11.65 2.90
N GLN A 58 0.11 12.76 2.29
CA GLN A 58 1.53 13.05 2.06
C GLN A 58 2.39 13.06 3.34
N ASP A 59 1.78 13.41 4.48
CA ASP A 59 2.43 13.46 5.79
C ASP A 59 2.29 12.14 6.57
N ASN A 60 1.54 11.16 6.05
CA ASN A 60 1.39 9.85 6.67
C ASN A 60 2.56 8.94 6.25
N PRO A 61 3.40 8.48 7.21
CA PRO A 61 4.60 7.72 6.91
C PRO A 61 4.33 6.34 6.31
N HIS A 62 3.09 5.85 6.33
CA HIS A 62 2.72 4.59 5.71
C HIS A 62 2.61 4.66 4.18
N PHE A 63 2.49 5.85 3.59
CA PHE A 63 2.23 6.00 2.16
C PHE A 63 3.42 6.56 1.40
N ALA A 64 3.43 6.41 0.08
CA ALA A 64 4.48 6.95 -0.77
C ALA A 64 4.31 8.46 -0.98
N LYS A 65 5.41 9.20 -0.89
CA LYS A 65 5.43 10.62 -1.30
C LYS A 65 5.38 10.76 -2.82
N VAL A 66 4.58 11.70 -3.31
CA VAL A 66 4.48 12.04 -4.74
C VAL A 66 5.49 13.14 -5.07
N TYR A 67 6.26 12.97 -6.14
CA TYR A 67 7.25 13.96 -6.60
C TYR A 67 6.79 14.71 -7.84
N SER A 68 6.15 14.03 -8.79
CA SER A 68 5.59 14.64 -9.99
C SER A 68 4.53 13.75 -10.62
N TYR A 69 3.63 14.34 -11.40
CA TYR A 69 2.58 13.60 -12.07
C TYR A 69 2.07 14.33 -13.32
N ASN A 70 1.42 13.57 -14.20
CA ASN A 70 0.54 14.08 -15.25
C ASN A 70 -0.68 13.14 -15.36
N ASN A 71 -1.48 13.25 -16.42
CA ASN A 71 -2.70 12.47 -16.57
C ASN A 71 -2.50 10.94 -16.56
N ARG A 72 -1.31 10.43 -16.96
CA ARG A 72 -1.06 8.98 -17.11
C ARG A 72 0.25 8.49 -16.50
N ALA A 73 0.99 9.34 -15.80
CA ALA A 73 2.25 8.98 -15.17
C ALA A 73 2.38 9.66 -13.81
N MET A 74 3.00 8.97 -12.87
CA MET A 74 3.35 9.54 -11.56
C MET A 74 4.73 9.06 -11.14
N ILE A 75 5.61 9.99 -10.79
CA ILE A 75 6.85 9.73 -10.08
C ILE A 75 6.57 9.85 -8.59
N ARG A 76 6.88 8.80 -7.84
CA ARG A 76 6.71 8.74 -6.40
C ARG A 76 7.79 7.92 -5.73
N GLU A 77 7.82 7.97 -4.41
CA GLU A 77 8.73 7.19 -3.57
C GLU A 77 8.69 5.70 -3.91
N TYR A 78 9.88 5.11 -4.06
CA TYR A 78 10.02 3.67 -4.08
C TYR A 78 9.90 3.14 -2.67
N ILE A 79 8.96 2.20 -2.47
CA ILE A 79 8.80 1.49 -1.21
C ILE A 79 9.51 0.13 -1.37
N PRO A 80 10.64 -0.10 -0.66
CA PRO A 80 11.32 -1.39 -0.69
C PRO A 80 10.58 -2.41 0.19
N GLY A 81 11.17 -3.59 0.38
CA GLY A 81 10.62 -4.62 1.27
C GLY A 81 9.79 -5.68 0.56
N MET A 82 9.09 -6.48 1.36
CA MET A 82 8.39 -7.70 0.92
C MET A 82 6.89 -7.57 1.12
N CYS A 83 6.09 -8.13 0.21
CA CYS A 83 4.64 -8.24 0.41
C CYS A 83 4.36 -8.94 1.75
N ILE A 84 3.45 -8.39 2.58
CA ILE A 84 3.19 -8.92 3.92
C ILE A 84 2.74 -10.38 3.92
N LYS A 85 2.03 -10.83 2.87
CA LYS A 85 1.64 -12.25 2.74
C LYS A 85 2.87 -13.15 2.67
N ASP A 86 3.87 -12.76 1.89
CA ASP A 86 5.08 -13.54 1.69
C ASP A 86 6.00 -13.43 2.90
N TYR A 87 6.06 -12.25 3.52
CA TYR A 87 6.79 -12.06 4.77
C TYR A 87 6.25 -12.96 5.89
N ILE A 88 4.93 -12.99 6.11
CA ILE A 88 4.31 -13.82 7.15
C ILE A 88 4.51 -15.31 6.84
N ARG A 89 4.41 -15.73 5.57
CA ARG A 89 4.68 -17.13 5.20
C ARG A 89 6.12 -17.55 5.50
N LYS A 90 7.06 -16.64 5.30
CA LYS A 90 8.49 -16.91 5.48
C LYS A 90 8.93 -16.83 6.95
N ASN A 91 8.44 -15.83 7.69
CA ASN A 91 8.96 -15.48 9.02
C ASN A 91 7.93 -15.63 10.15
N GLY A 92 6.67 -15.90 9.82
CA GLY A 92 5.55 -15.83 10.77
C GLY A 92 5.08 -14.39 11.03
N LEU A 93 4.05 -14.26 11.86
CA LEU A 93 3.57 -12.98 12.36
C LEU A 93 4.24 -12.69 13.71
N SER A 94 5.15 -11.71 13.76
CA SER A 94 5.69 -11.19 15.01
C SER A 94 4.68 -10.27 15.71
N GLU A 95 4.89 -10.02 16.99
CA GLU A 95 4.11 -9.04 17.75
C GLU A 95 4.30 -7.63 17.20
N LYS A 96 5.54 -7.24 16.91
CA LYS A 96 5.88 -5.95 16.31
C LYS A 96 5.17 -5.73 14.96
N LEU A 97 5.18 -6.72 14.07
CA LEU A 97 4.48 -6.63 12.79
C LEU A 97 2.97 -6.51 12.98
N ALA A 98 2.38 -7.23 13.95
CA ALA A 98 0.97 -7.12 14.28
C ALA A 98 0.62 -5.70 14.77
N ILE A 99 1.40 -5.15 15.70
CA ILE A 99 1.24 -3.78 16.20
C ILE A 99 1.36 -2.76 15.07
N ASN A 100 2.36 -2.92 14.19
CA ASN A 100 2.54 -2.04 13.05
C ASN A 100 1.35 -2.10 12.06
N LEU A 101 0.76 -3.29 11.88
CA LEU A 101 -0.44 -3.46 11.08
C LEU A 101 -1.68 -2.81 11.73
N ILE A 102 -1.80 -2.84 13.06
CA ILE A 102 -2.87 -2.13 13.80
C ILE A 102 -2.71 -0.61 13.63
N LYS A 103 -1.50 -0.09 13.83
CA LYS A 103 -1.18 1.34 13.65
C LYS A 103 -1.47 1.81 12.23
N LEU A 104 -1.18 0.99 11.21
CA LEU A 104 -1.54 1.28 9.82
C LEU A 104 -3.05 1.50 9.67
N VAL A 105 -3.88 0.60 10.20
CA VAL A 105 -5.35 0.70 10.10
C VAL A 105 -5.87 1.94 10.83
N GLU A 106 -5.35 2.23 12.03
CA GLU A 106 -5.73 3.43 12.78
C GLU A 106 -5.32 4.71 12.05
N SER A 107 -4.18 4.70 11.34
CA SER A 107 -3.75 5.83 10.51
C SER A 107 -4.73 6.16 9.37
N PHE A 108 -5.57 5.20 8.95
CA PHE A 108 -6.61 5.47 7.95
C PHE A 108 -7.72 6.36 8.52
N LYS A 109 -8.00 6.26 9.83
CA LYS A 109 -8.97 7.14 10.51
C LYS A 109 -8.45 8.58 10.52
N THR A 110 -7.20 8.77 10.90
CA THR A 110 -6.56 10.11 10.95
C THR A 110 -6.42 10.71 9.55
N ALA A 111 -6.22 9.88 8.52
CA ALA A 111 -6.25 10.28 7.11
C ALA A 111 -7.66 10.63 6.57
N GLY A 112 -8.72 10.43 7.36
CA GLY A 112 -10.11 10.67 6.96
C GLY A 112 -10.66 9.65 5.95
N PHE A 113 -10.11 8.44 5.89
CA PHE A 113 -10.60 7.40 4.99
C PHE A 113 -11.99 6.94 5.44
N LYS A 114 -12.92 6.79 4.48
CA LYS A 114 -14.22 6.16 4.76
C LYS A 114 -14.08 4.65 4.93
N LYS A 115 -13.12 4.05 4.21
CA LYS A 115 -12.79 2.63 4.25
C LYS A 115 -11.48 2.41 5.01
N LEU A 116 -11.58 1.89 6.23
CA LEU A 116 -10.46 1.50 7.10
C LEU A 116 -9.94 0.10 6.74
N ASP A 117 -9.69 -0.12 5.46
CA ASP A 117 -9.40 -1.47 4.95
C ASP A 117 -8.61 -1.43 3.64
N ILE A 118 -7.65 -2.34 3.52
CA ILE A 118 -6.85 -2.53 2.32
C ILE A 118 -6.47 -4.01 2.19
N ARG A 119 -6.21 -4.46 0.96
CA ARG A 119 -5.76 -5.84 0.73
C ARG A 119 -4.31 -5.99 1.17
N LEU A 120 -3.97 -7.13 1.77
CA LEU A 120 -2.60 -7.48 2.14
C LEU A 120 -1.62 -7.39 0.96
N ALA A 121 -2.06 -7.67 -0.28
CA ALA A 121 -1.23 -7.55 -1.48
C ALA A 121 -0.69 -6.13 -1.76
N HIS A 122 -1.21 -5.12 -1.07
CA HIS A 122 -0.78 -3.72 -1.20
C HIS A 122 0.02 -3.23 0.01
N ILE A 123 0.28 -4.10 1.00
CA ILE A 123 1.05 -3.81 2.20
C ILE A 123 2.43 -4.49 2.08
N PHE A 124 3.47 -3.70 2.27
CA PHE A 124 4.87 -4.11 2.18
C PHE A 124 5.56 -3.92 3.52
N VAL A 125 6.27 -4.96 3.96
CA VAL A 125 7.03 -5.02 5.20
C VAL A 125 8.47 -4.65 4.92
N GLN A 126 8.95 -3.62 5.62
CA GLN A 126 10.34 -3.17 5.59
C GLN A 126 11.24 -4.08 6.44
N SER A 127 12.55 -3.93 6.34
CA SER A 127 13.52 -4.73 7.12
C SER A 127 13.34 -4.61 8.63
N ASN A 128 12.82 -3.48 9.11
CA ASN A 128 12.52 -3.22 10.52
C ASN A 128 11.08 -3.59 10.93
N GLU A 129 10.34 -4.30 10.08
CA GLU A 129 8.92 -4.66 10.22
C GLU A 129 7.92 -3.49 10.15
N ASP A 130 8.36 -2.29 9.74
CA ASP A 130 7.43 -1.22 9.39
C ASP A 130 6.62 -1.60 8.16
N VAL A 131 5.37 -1.14 8.11
CA VAL A 131 4.45 -1.43 7.01
C VAL A 131 4.18 -0.19 6.17
N ARG A 132 4.27 -0.36 4.86
CA ARG A 132 4.05 0.69 3.86
C ARG A 132 3.01 0.25 2.83
N VAL A 133 2.25 1.18 2.30
CA VAL A 133 1.19 0.97 1.31
C VAL A 133 1.63 1.49 -0.05
N ILE A 134 1.63 0.62 -1.06
CA ILE A 134 2.08 0.99 -2.40
C ILE A 134 0.97 1.37 -3.37
N ASP A 135 -0.28 0.95 -3.17
CA ASP A 135 -1.33 1.13 -4.19
C ASP A 135 -2.72 1.30 -3.56
N PRO A 136 -2.93 2.41 -2.81
CA PRO A 136 -4.19 2.69 -2.16
C PRO A 136 -5.25 3.07 -3.19
N ARG A 137 -6.46 2.51 -3.05
CA ARG A 137 -7.57 2.76 -3.98
C ARG A 137 -8.91 2.67 -3.28
N LYS A 138 -9.86 3.46 -3.79
CA LYS A 138 -11.28 3.40 -3.39
C LYS A 138 -11.51 3.58 -1.88
N VAL A 139 -10.62 4.31 -1.22
CA VAL A 139 -10.64 4.48 0.24
C VAL A 139 -11.74 5.46 0.69
N PHE A 140 -12.25 6.28 -0.24
CA PHE A 140 -13.33 7.25 0.00
C PHE A 140 -14.69 6.84 -0.60
N GLU A 141 -14.78 5.73 -1.34
CA GLU A 141 -16.00 5.32 -2.07
C GLU A 141 -17.09 4.76 -1.15
N ARG A 142 -16.72 3.96 -0.13
CA ARG A 142 -17.67 3.27 0.75
C ARG A 142 -17.22 3.36 2.20
N LYS A 143 -18.17 3.57 3.12
CA LYS A 143 -17.90 3.48 4.56
C LYS A 143 -17.68 2.03 4.96
N LEU A 144 -16.52 1.75 5.54
CA LEU A 144 -16.19 0.47 6.16
C LEU A 144 -15.27 0.76 7.33
N ASN A 145 -15.77 0.59 8.54
CA ASN A 145 -15.09 0.94 9.79
C ASN A 145 -14.44 -0.29 10.45
N TYR A 146 -13.99 -1.25 9.64
CA TYR A 146 -13.36 -2.50 10.07
C TYR A 146 -12.46 -3.03 8.94
N PRO A 147 -11.24 -3.50 9.23
CA PRO A 147 -10.26 -3.94 8.23
C PRO A 147 -10.57 -5.34 7.68
N LEU A 148 -11.71 -5.50 7.01
CA LEU A 148 -12.22 -6.80 6.53
C LEU A 148 -11.22 -7.59 5.69
N LYS A 149 -10.59 -6.98 4.68
CA LYS A 149 -9.65 -7.66 3.77
C LYS A 149 -8.32 -7.97 4.42
N ILE A 150 -7.92 -7.22 5.44
CA ILE A 150 -6.77 -7.58 6.27
C ILE A 150 -7.10 -8.82 7.08
N MET A 151 -8.26 -8.85 7.73
CA MET A 151 -8.69 -9.95 8.60
C MET A 151 -8.93 -11.25 7.85
N GLU A 152 -9.59 -11.19 6.69
CA GLU A 152 -9.67 -12.33 5.76
C GLU A 152 -8.28 -12.83 5.37
N GLY A 153 -7.36 -11.93 5.01
CA GLY A 153 -6.01 -12.29 4.62
C GLY A 153 -5.18 -12.91 5.74
N LEU A 154 -5.34 -12.46 6.98
CA LEU A 154 -4.68 -13.07 8.15
C LEU A 154 -5.27 -14.44 8.48
N LYS A 155 -6.57 -14.64 8.23
CA LYS A 155 -7.23 -15.96 8.35
C LYS A 155 -6.70 -16.94 7.32
N GLU A 156 -6.58 -16.51 6.06
CA GLU A 156 -5.97 -17.32 4.97
C GLU A 156 -4.51 -17.73 5.28
N LEU A 157 -3.81 -16.93 6.08
CA LEU A 157 -2.43 -17.18 6.52
C LEU A 157 -2.35 -17.96 7.84
N SER A 158 -3.49 -18.38 8.41
CA SER A 158 -3.58 -19.08 9.70
C SER A 158 -2.96 -18.33 10.89
N VAL A 159 -2.85 -17.00 10.83
CA VAL A 159 -2.28 -16.16 11.90
C VAL A 159 -3.29 -15.24 12.56
N LEU A 160 -4.56 -15.28 12.15
CA LEU A 160 -5.61 -14.42 12.69
C LEU A 160 -5.77 -14.56 14.22
N SER A 161 -5.79 -15.78 14.75
CA SER A 161 -5.93 -15.99 16.21
C SER A 161 -4.78 -15.34 16.99
N LYS A 162 -3.55 -15.45 16.49
CA LYS A 162 -2.38 -14.77 17.08
C LYS A 162 -2.52 -13.25 17.01
N PHE A 163 -2.92 -12.72 15.86
CA PHE A 163 -3.18 -11.29 15.69
C PHE A 163 -4.24 -10.77 16.66
N MET A 164 -5.36 -11.50 16.81
CA MET A 164 -6.46 -11.09 17.71
C MET A 164 -6.06 -11.15 19.18
N LYS A 165 -5.18 -12.08 19.58
CA LYS A 165 -4.60 -12.11 20.92
C LYS A 165 -3.78 -10.85 21.19
N ILE A 166 -2.84 -10.51 20.30
CA ILE A 166 -2.02 -9.29 20.41
C ILE A 166 -2.90 -8.04 20.42
N LEU A 167 -3.91 -7.98 19.55
CA LEU A 167 -4.86 -6.85 19.51
C LEU A 167 -5.60 -6.68 20.86
N LYS A 168 -5.99 -7.79 21.50
CA LYS A 168 -6.67 -7.76 22.80
C LYS A 168 -5.75 -7.27 23.92
N GLU A 169 -4.50 -7.69 23.89
CA GLU A 169 -3.48 -7.35 24.89
C GLU A 169 -3.04 -5.88 24.76
N GLU A 170 -2.72 -5.44 23.54
CA GLU A 170 -2.12 -4.12 23.29
C GLU A 170 -3.17 -3.01 23.06
N TYR A 171 -4.33 -3.34 22.49
CA TYR A 171 -5.38 -2.37 22.12
C TYR A 171 -6.80 -2.91 22.42
N PRO A 172 -7.14 -3.15 23.69
CA PRO A 172 -8.40 -3.81 24.08
C PRO A 172 -9.66 -3.12 23.54
N ASP A 173 -9.65 -1.79 23.41
CA ASP A 173 -10.78 -1.04 22.82
C ASP A 173 -10.97 -1.34 21.34
N LEU A 174 -9.87 -1.43 20.58
CA LEU A 174 -9.92 -1.81 19.16
C LEU A 174 -10.34 -3.26 19.03
N TYR A 175 -9.86 -4.15 19.90
CA TYR A 175 -10.32 -5.53 19.95
C TYR A 175 -11.84 -5.60 20.14
N ASN A 176 -12.40 -4.85 21.09
CA ASN A 176 -13.85 -4.81 21.34
C ASN A 176 -14.63 -4.29 20.12
N GLN A 177 -14.10 -3.29 19.41
CA GLN A 177 -14.72 -2.76 18.20
C GLN A 177 -14.67 -3.73 17.02
N TRP A 178 -13.55 -4.43 16.86
CA TRP A 178 -13.24 -5.26 15.69
C TRP A 178 -13.83 -6.66 15.84
N SER A 179 -13.80 -7.24 17.04
CA SER A 179 -14.38 -8.56 17.33
C SER A 179 -15.89 -8.62 17.12
N ARG A 180 -16.63 -7.55 17.46
CA ARG A 180 -18.09 -7.48 17.25
C ARG A 180 -18.52 -7.57 15.78
N LYS A 181 -17.64 -7.19 14.86
CA LYS A 181 -17.86 -7.22 13.41
C LYS A 181 -17.24 -8.42 12.71
N HIS A 182 -16.55 -9.25 13.49
CA HIS A 182 -15.92 -10.49 13.04
C HIS A 182 -16.78 -11.74 13.32
N LYS A 183 -17.95 -11.56 13.96
CA LYS A 183 -18.96 -12.61 14.08
C LYS A 183 -19.65 -12.89 12.76
#